data_AF-A0A846EF74-F1
#
_entry.id   AF-A0A846EF74-F1
#
_cell.length_a   1.000
_cell.length_b   1.000
_cell.length_c   1.000
_cell.angle_alpha   90.00
_cell.angle_beta   90.00
_cell.angle_gamma   90.00
#
_symmetry.space_group_name_H-M   'P 1'
#
loop_
_entity.id
_entity.type
_entity.pdbx_description
1 polymer ?
#
loop_
_entity_poly.entity_id
_entity_poly.type
_entity_poly.pdbx_seq_one_letter_code
_entity_poly.pdbx_strand_id
1 'polypeptide(L)'
;MNSHPDKKILDELFPYIQRYQELASKHGINDIFQDNGGKLLQVLLITGLEVLPGREGNDAKDTDGNEYELKSVNIQLTKSFSTHHHINPGIIEKYRQVDWIFAVYRGINLVSIYQLTPADLEFYYEKWERKWNESGGKDINNPKISLTYVKKHGSLIYEA
;
A
#
# COMPACT_ATOMS: atom_id res chain seq x y z
N MET A 1 26.80 -30.71 -10.23
CA MET A 1 26.71 -29.77 -9.09
C MET A 1 25.88 -30.43 -8.01
N ASN A 2 26.29 -30.36 -6.75
CA ASN A 2 25.50 -30.88 -5.63
C ASN A 2 24.60 -29.76 -5.07
N SER A 3 23.42 -30.13 -4.56
CA SER A 3 22.51 -29.18 -3.91
C SER A 3 23.10 -28.62 -2.62
N HIS A 4 22.76 -27.37 -2.30
CA HIS A 4 23.12 -26.74 -1.02
C HIS A 4 22.45 -27.48 0.16
N PRO A 5 23.12 -27.64 1.32
CA PRO A 5 22.53 -28.31 2.49
C PRO A 5 21.16 -27.76 2.92
N ASP A 6 20.96 -26.45 2.84
CA ASP A 6 19.71 -25.78 3.23
C ASP A 6 18.51 -26.10 2.31
N LYS A 7 18.70 -26.79 1.18
CA LYS A 7 17.59 -27.24 0.33
C LYS A 7 16.58 -28.09 1.11
N LYS A 8 17.06 -28.87 2.08
CA LYS A 8 16.20 -29.66 2.96
C LYS A 8 15.28 -28.78 3.83
N ILE A 9 15.82 -27.68 4.35
CA ILE A 9 15.04 -26.71 5.14
C ILE A 9 13.96 -26.07 4.26
N LEU A 10 14.32 -25.69 3.02
CA LEU A 10 13.35 -25.15 2.08
C LEU A 10 12.20 -26.15 1.81
N ASP A 11 12.52 -27.43 1.58
CA ASP A 11 11.53 -28.47 1.32
C ASP A 11 10.57 -28.70 2.50
N GLU A 12 11.08 -28.56 3.73
CA GLU A 12 10.26 -28.64 4.95
C GLU A 12 9.32 -27.42 5.10
N LEU A 13 9.76 -26.23 4.69
CA LEU A 13 8.98 -24.99 4.78
C LEU A 13 7.97 -24.82 3.63
N PHE A 14 8.29 -25.33 2.44
CA PHE A 14 7.56 -25.02 1.21
C PHE A 14 6.06 -25.35 1.24
N PRO A 15 5.59 -26.45 1.87
CA PRO A 15 4.15 -26.72 1.97
C PRO A 15 3.37 -25.60 2.68
N TYR A 16 3.96 -24.92 3.66
CA TYR A 16 3.33 -23.79 4.36
C TYR A 16 3.31 -22.53 3.50
N ILE A 17 4.38 -22.30 2.74
CA ILE A 17 4.46 -21.20 1.76
C ILE A 17 3.40 -21.39 0.67
N GLN A 18 3.22 -22.60 0.17
CA GLN A 18 2.20 -22.92 -0.83
C GLN A 18 0.79 -22.67 -0.29
N ARG A 19 0.49 -23.05 0.97
CA ARG A 19 -0.79 -22.74 1.61
C ARG A 19 -1.02 -21.24 1.78
N TYR A 20 0.05 -20.47 2.03
CA TYR A 20 -0.05 -19.01 2.10
C TYR A 20 -0.34 -18.39 0.73
N GLN A 21 0.30 -18.89 -0.33
CA GLN A 21 0.00 -18.51 -1.71
C GLN A 21 -1.45 -18.88 -2.10
N GLU A 22 -1.94 -20.06 -1.74
CA GLU A 22 -3.33 -20.47 -2.00
C GLU A 22 -4.34 -19.55 -1.30
N LEU A 23 -4.05 -19.12 -0.08
CA LEU A 23 -4.86 -18.11 0.61
C LEU A 23 -4.79 -16.78 -0.14
N ALA A 24 -3.59 -16.32 -0.51
CA ALA A 24 -3.41 -15.08 -1.27
C ALA A 24 -4.22 -15.06 -2.57
N SER A 25 -4.18 -16.16 -3.33
CA SER A 25 -4.92 -16.28 -4.59
C SER A 25 -6.43 -16.22 -4.42
N LYS A 26 -6.98 -16.71 -3.29
CA LYS A 26 -8.42 -16.54 -2.98
C LYS A 26 -8.82 -15.07 -2.78
N HIS A 27 -7.87 -14.22 -2.39
CA HIS A 27 -8.05 -12.78 -2.19
C HIS A 27 -7.51 -11.95 -3.36
N GLY A 28 -7.38 -12.54 -4.55
CA GLY A 28 -6.98 -11.82 -5.76
C GLY A 28 -5.48 -11.50 -5.88
N ILE A 29 -4.63 -12.09 -5.03
CA ILE A 29 -3.18 -11.89 -5.07
C ILE A 29 -2.52 -13.04 -5.83
N ASN A 30 -1.94 -12.73 -6.99
CA ASN A 30 -1.37 -13.73 -7.90
C ASN A 30 -0.05 -14.32 -7.41
N ASP A 31 0.82 -13.52 -6.77
CA ASP A 31 2.15 -13.95 -6.33
C ASP A 31 2.52 -13.27 -5.01
N ILE A 32 2.73 -14.06 -3.95
CA ILE A 32 3.12 -13.55 -2.62
C ILE A 32 4.55 -12.97 -2.58
N PHE A 33 5.41 -13.35 -3.52
CA PHE A 33 6.81 -12.94 -3.58
C PHE A 33 7.07 -11.75 -4.49
N GLN A 34 6.07 -11.27 -5.24
CA GLN A 34 6.16 -10.08 -6.08
C GLN A 34 5.29 -8.94 -5.54
N ASP A 35 5.70 -7.70 -5.79
CA ASP A 35 4.93 -6.48 -5.51
C ASP A 35 4.34 -6.37 -4.10
N ASN A 36 5.04 -6.95 -3.11
CA ASN A 36 4.58 -7.07 -1.72
C ASN A 36 3.29 -7.91 -1.53
N GLY A 37 2.94 -8.84 -2.43
CA GLY A 37 1.70 -9.63 -2.36
C GLY A 37 1.49 -10.32 -1.01
N GLY A 38 2.53 -10.95 -0.45
CA GLY A 38 2.44 -11.58 0.86
C GLY A 38 2.25 -10.60 2.02
N LYS A 39 2.59 -9.32 1.84
CA LYS A 39 2.29 -8.26 2.82
C LYS A 39 0.88 -7.73 2.60
N LEU A 40 0.50 -7.46 1.35
CA LEU A 40 -0.84 -6.99 1.00
C LEU A 40 -1.92 -7.90 1.58
N LEU A 41 -1.74 -9.23 1.50
CA LEU A 41 -2.67 -10.19 2.11
C LEU A 41 -2.93 -9.91 3.59
N GLN A 42 -1.92 -9.54 4.38
CA GLN A 42 -2.08 -9.22 5.80
C GLN A 42 -3.01 -8.01 5.99
N VAL A 43 -2.88 -6.98 5.15
CA VAL A 43 -3.76 -5.80 5.20
C VAL A 43 -5.20 -6.22 4.91
N LEU A 44 -5.44 -6.91 3.79
CA LEU A 44 -6.78 -7.29 3.35
C LEU A 44 -7.52 -8.12 4.40
N LEU A 45 -6.83 -9.10 5.01
CA LEU A 45 -7.43 -9.96 6.02
C LEU A 45 -7.75 -9.23 7.33
N ILE A 46 -7.02 -8.15 7.66
CA ILE A 46 -7.27 -7.36 8.87
C ILE A 46 -8.37 -6.31 8.64
N THR A 47 -8.37 -5.65 7.47
CA THR A 47 -9.31 -4.57 7.17
C THR A 47 -10.62 -5.07 6.56
N GLY A 48 -10.66 -6.32 6.09
CA GLY A 48 -11.82 -6.85 5.36
C GLY A 48 -11.97 -6.29 3.94
N LEU A 49 -10.92 -5.66 3.39
CA LEU A 49 -10.93 -5.07 2.06
C LEU A 49 -10.71 -6.13 0.97
N GLU A 50 -11.31 -5.89 -0.20
CA GLU A 50 -11.14 -6.69 -1.41
C GLU A 50 -10.35 -5.90 -2.47
N VAL A 51 -9.34 -6.51 -3.09
CA VAL A 51 -8.55 -5.87 -4.15
C VAL A 51 -9.41 -5.66 -5.39
N LEU A 52 -9.29 -4.47 -6.00
CA LEU A 52 -9.92 -4.17 -7.27
C LEU A 52 -9.04 -4.69 -8.43
N PRO A 53 -9.64 -5.32 -9.47
CA PRO A 53 -8.90 -5.76 -10.63
C PRO A 53 -8.51 -4.57 -11.52
N GLY A 54 -7.24 -4.52 -11.95
CA GLY A 54 -6.73 -3.47 -12.84
C GLY A 54 -5.60 -2.67 -12.20
N ARG A 55 -4.77 -2.03 -13.04
CA ARG A 55 -3.68 -1.15 -12.58
C ARG A 55 -4.07 0.33 -12.60
N GLU A 56 -5.20 0.66 -13.22
CA GLU A 56 -5.68 2.03 -13.37
C GLU A 56 -6.94 2.20 -12.53
N GLY A 57 -6.82 2.84 -11.37
CA GLY A 57 -7.92 3.05 -10.45
C GLY A 57 -7.47 2.99 -8.99
N ASN A 58 -8.44 2.93 -8.09
CA ASN A 58 -8.23 2.72 -6.67
C ASN A 58 -7.84 1.25 -6.41
N ASP A 59 -7.19 0.98 -5.28
CA ASP A 59 -6.52 -0.28 -5.04
C ASP A 59 -7.45 -1.37 -4.45
N ALA A 60 -8.44 -0.96 -3.65
CA ALA A 60 -9.34 -1.88 -2.98
C ALA A 60 -10.71 -1.27 -2.67
N LYS A 61 -11.67 -2.11 -2.27
CA LYS A 61 -12.99 -1.70 -1.80
C LYS A 61 -13.42 -2.45 -0.54
N ASP A 62 -14.33 -1.86 0.23
CA ASP A 62 -15.00 -2.55 1.34
C ASP A 62 -16.32 -3.22 0.90
N THR A 63 -17.03 -3.83 1.85
CA THR A 63 -18.30 -4.51 1.61
C THR A 63 -19.46 -3.59 1.27
N ASP A 64 -19.36 -2.31 1.63
CA ASP A 64 -20.35 -1.29 1.32
C ASP A 64 -20.10 -0.64 -0.06
N GLY A 65 -18.98 -0.99 -0.69
CA GLY A 65 -18.58 -0.52 -2.01
C GLY A 65 -17.76 0.76 -2.00
N ASN A 66 -17.31 1.25 -0.83
CA ASN A 66 -16.38 2.38 -0.79
C ASN A 66 -15.02 1.92 -1.30
N GLU A 67 -14.39 2.74 -2.13
CA GLU A 67 -13.07 2.47 -2.69
C GLU A 67 -11.96 3.18 -1.91
N TYR A 68 -10.76 2.61 -1.92
CA TYR A 68 -9.61 3.08 -1.15
C TYR A 68 -8.32 3.04 -1.97
N GLU A 69 -7.46 4.02 -1.75
CA GLU A 69 -6.04 3.95 -2.15
C GLU A 69 -5.24 3.23 -1.07
N LEU A 70 -4.37 2.29 -1.45
CA LEU A 70 -3.50 1.54 -0.55
C LEU A 70 -2.04 1.97 -0.73
N LYS A 71 -1.36 2.29 0.37
CA LYS A 71 0.09 2.51 0.40
C LYS A 71 0.73 1.74 1.53
N SER A 72 1.95 1.25 1.28
CA SER A 72 2.73 0.55 2.31
C SER A 72 4.15 1.09 2.42
N VAL A 73 4.75 0.92 3.59
CA VAL A 73 6.14 1.27 3.85
C VAL A 73 6.84 0.22 4.69
N ASN A 74 8.10 -0.13 4.35
CA ASN A 74 8.97 -0.89 5.24
C ASN A 74 9.90 0.08 5.98
N ILE A 75 9.71 0.22 7.30
CA ILE A 75 10.43 1.19 8.14
C ILE A 75 11.91 0.85 8.33
N GLN A 76 12.35 -0.34 7.93
CA GLN A 76 13.77 -0.67 7.86
C GLN A 76 14.46 -0.04 6.65
N LEU A 77 13.69 0.40 5.64
CA LEU A 77 14.22 0.93 4.38
C LEU A 77 13.93 2.42 4.20
N THR A 78 12.73 2.87 4.58
CA THR A 78 12.33 4.28 4.44
C THR A 78 11.23 4.65 5.43
N LYS A 79 11.07 5.96 5.68
CA LYS A 79 10.03 6.52 6.56
C LYS A 79 8.99 7.34 5.79
N SER A 80 8.89 7.14 4.48
CA SER A 80 7.95 7.87 3.64
C SER A 80 7.29 6.97 2.60
N PHE A 81 6.01 7.17 2.37
CA PHE A 81 5.22 6.50 1.36
C PHE A 81 5.43 7.16 -0.01
N SER A 82 5.56 6.35 -1.05
CA SER A 82 5.44 6.79 -2.44
C SER A 82 3.99 7.11 -2.80
N THR A 83 3.80 7.85 -3.89
CA THR A 83 2.48 8.16 -4.45
C THR A 83 2.45 7.75 -5.91
N HIS A 84 2.39 8.69 -6.86
CA HIS A 84 2.35 8.47 -8.30
C HIS A 84 3.57 9.11 -8.99
N HIS A 85 4.09 8.49 -10.05
CA HIS A 85 5.23 9.03 -10.81
C HIS A 85 4.90 10.24 -11.69
N HIS A 86 3.61 10.49 -11.91
CA HIS A 86 3.08 11.55 -12.75
C HIS A 86 1.94 12.26 -12.02
N ILE A 87 2.23 12.91 -10.89
CA ILE A 87 1.20 13.68 -10.17
C ILE A 87 0.85 14.93 -10.97
N ASN A 88 -0.43 15.08 -11.27
CA ASN A 88 -1.05 16.19 -12.00
C ASN A 88 -2.48 16.42 -11.45
N PRO A 89 -3.17 17.52 -11.83
CA PRO A 89 -4.48 17.84 -11.29
C PRO A 89 -5.53 16.72 -11.46
N GLY A 90 -5.48 15.97 -12.57
CA GLY A 90 -6.41 14.85 -12.79
C GLY A 90 -6.21 13.68 -11.81
N ILE A 91 -4.97 13.39 -11.43
CA ILE A 91 -4.66 12.39 -10.39
C ILE A 91 -5.06 12.90 -9.00
N ILE A 92 -4.78 14.18 -8.71
CA ILE A 92 -5.11 14.79 -7.42
C ILE A 92 -6.64 14.80 -7.21
N GLU A 93 -7.41 15.11 -8.25
CA GLU A 93 -8.87 15.07 -8.17
C GLU A 93 -9.39 13.68 -7.84
N LYS A 94 -8.81 12.62 -8.43
CA LYS A 94 -9.15 11.23 -8.07
C LYS A 94 -8.82 10.93 -6.61
N TYR A 95 -7.65 11.38 -6.13
CA TYR A 95 -7.23 11.17 -4.75
C TYR A 95 -8.11 11.86 -3.70
N ARG A 96 -8.83 12.92 -4.07
CA ARG A 96 -9.81 13.57 -3.19
C ARG A 96 -11.13 12.82 -3.04
N GLN A 97 -11.37 11.79 -3.86
CA GLN A 97 -12.64 11.05 -3.85
C GLN A 97 -12.64 9.83 -2.93
N VAL A 98 -11.48 9.43 -2.40
CA VAL A 98 -11.32 8.18 -1.65
C VAL A 98 -10.46 8.35 -0.41
N ASP A 99 -10.75 7.50 0.57
CA ASP A 99 -9.91 7.35 1.75
C ASP A 99 -8.63 6.55 1.41
N TRP A 100 -7.58 6.78 2.19
CA TRP A 100 -6.30 6.12 2.01
C TRP A 100 -5.98 5.23 3.20
N ILE A 101 -5.54 4.00 2.90
CA ILE A 101 -5.07 3.03 3.87
C ILE A 101 -3.54 2.92 3.79
N PHE A 102 -2.89 3.23 4.91
CA PHE A 102 -1.44 3.23 5.05
C PHE A 102 -0.98 2.08 5.95
N ALA A 103 -0.33 1.08 5.35
CA ALA A 103 0.22 -0.07 6.05
C ALA A 103 1.71 0.10 6.36
N VAL A 104 2.08 -0.10 7.63
CA VAL A 104 3.46 0.06 8.10
C VAL A 104 4.04 -1.32 8.42
N TYR A 105 5.18 -1.64 7.82
CA TYR A 105 5.88 -2.91 7.99
C TYR A 105 7.26 -2.73 8.59
N ARG A 106 7.73 -3.75 9.30
CA ARG A 106 9.15 -3.98 9.62
C ARG A 106 9.56 -5.31 9.01
N GLY A 107 10.27 -5.26 7.89
CA GLY A 107 10.55 -6.45 7.09
C GLY A 107 9.27 -6.97 6.42
N ILE A 108 8.85 -8.18 6.77
CA ILE A 108 7.57 -8.78 6.33
C ILE A 108 6.44 -8.65 7.35
N ASN A 109 6.75 -8.19 8.57
CA ASN A 109 5.81 -8.12 9.68
C ASN A 109 5.03 -6.81 9.61
N LEU A 110 3.72 -6.88 9.54
CA LEU A 110 2.84 -5.73 9.70
C LEU A 110 2.94 -5.20 11.13
N VAL A 111 3.11 -3.88 11.26
CA VAL A 111 3.25 -3.17 12.54
C VAL A 111 1.98 -2.41 12.87
N SER A 112 1.41 -1.70 11.89
CA SER A 112 0.23 -0.88 12.09
C SER A 112 -0.45 -0.50 10.78
N ILE A 113 -1.75 -0.24 10.82
CA ILE A 113 -2.52 0.30 9.69
C ILE A 113 -3.20 1.60 10.14
N TYR A 114 -3.11 2.63 9.31
CA TYR A 114 -3.80 3.91 9.50
C TYR A 114 -4.73 4.21 8.32
N GLN A 115 -5.87 4.84 8.60
CA GLN A 115 -6.76 5.41 7.60
C GLN A 115 -6.72 6.94 7.65
N LEU A 116 -6.62 7.58 6.50
CA LEU A 116 -6.75 9.02 6.34
C LEU A 116 -7.85 9.32 5.32
N THR A 117 -8.70 10.28 5.64
CA THR A 117 -9.73 10.80 4.72
C THR A 117 -9.13 11.79 3.72
N PRO A 118 -9.85 12.17 2.64
CA PRO A 118 -9.45 13.27 1.78
C PRO A 118 -9.11 14.56 2.53
N ALA A 119 -9.89 14.89 3.57
CA ALA A 119 -9.66 16.09 4.37
C ALA A 119 -8.33 16.03 5.15
N ASP A 120 -7.94 14.86 5.63
CA ASP A 120 -6.66 14.66 6.33
C ASP A 120 -5.46 14.80 5.39
N LEU A 121 -5.66 14.58 4.08
CA LEU A 121 -4.62 14.64 3.05
C LEU A 121 -4.61 15.94 2.24
N GLU A 122 -5.59 16.82 2.41
CA GLU A 122 -5.74 18.07 1.62
C GLU A 122 -4.50 18.96 1.67
N PHE A 123 -3.78 18.99 2.80
CA PHE A 123 -2.49 19.68 2.92
C PHE A 123 -1.48 19.26 1.83
N TYR A 124 -1.41 17.96 1.50
CA TYR A 124 -0.54 17.46 0.45
C TYR A 124 -1.09 17.77 -0.95
N TYR A 125 -2.40 17.68 -1.14
CA TYR A 125 -3.07 17.96 -2.42
C TYR A 125 -2.85 19.40 -2.85
N GLU A 126 -3.17 20.37 -2.00
CA GLU A 126 -2.94 21.80 -2.28
C GLU A 126 -1.46 22.11 -2.56
N LYS A 127 -0.57 21.47 -1.78
CA LYS A 127 0.88 21.63 -1.96
C LYS A 127 1.34 21.12 -3.32
N TRP A 128 0.80 20.00 -3.79
CA TRP A 128 1.14 19.44 -5.10
C TRP A 128 0.52 20.24 -6.24
N GLU A 129 -0.73 20.66 -6.14
CA GLU A 129 -1.36 21.52 -7.16
C GLU A 129 -0.61 22.83 -7.34
N ARG A 130 -0.27 23.49 -6.23
CA ARG A 130 0.52 24.72 -6.24
C ARG A 130 1.86 24.51 -6.93
N LYS A 131 2.59 23.46 -6.56
CA LYS A 131 3.87 23.13 -7.18
C LYS A 131 3.73 22.83 -8.68
N TRP A 132 2.68 22.10 -9.08
CA TRP A 132 2.42 21.78 -10.48
C TRP A 132 2.19 23.07 -11.29
N ASN A 133 1.36 23.99 -10.78
CA ASN A 133 1.11 25.30 -11.38
C ASN A 133 2.39 26.16 -11.47
N GLU A 134 3.14 26.27 -10.37
CA GLU A 134 4.40 27.02 -10.30
C GLU A 134 5.47 26.48 -11.26
N SER A 135 5.42 25.17 -11.55
CA SER A 135 6.33 24.52 -12.50
C SER A 135 5.93 24.64 -13.97
N GLY A 136 4.87 25.41 -14.28
CA GLY A 136 4.36 25.58 -15.64
C GLY A 136 3.61 24.35 -16.16
N GLY A 137 2.96 23.59 -15.27
CA GLY A 137 2.18 22.41 -15.64
C GLY A 137 3.01 21.13 -15.79
N LYS A 138 4.17 21.05 -15.13
CA LYS A 138 5.02 19.86 -15.15
C LYS A 138 4.64 18.87 -14.07
N ASP A 139 4.40 17.63 -14.47
CA ASP A 139 4.09 16.54 -13.55
C ASP A 139 5.14 16.36 -12.45
N ILE A 140 4.66 16.14 -11.24
CA ILE A 140 5.51 15.97 -10.06
C ILE A 140 5.85 14.49 -9.93
N ASN A 141 7.14 14.17 -10.00
CA ASN A 141 7.61 12.80 -9.91
C ASN A 141 7.62 12.29 -8.46
N ASN A 142 6.68 11.39 -8.14
CA ASN A 142 6.64 10.58 -6.92
C ASN A 142 6.88 11.37 -5.63
N PRO A 143 6.10 12.45 -5.38
CA PRO A 143 6.17 13.15 -4.10
C PRO A 143 5.81 12.19 -2.96
N LYS A 144 6.38 12.46 -1.78
CA LYS A 144 6.30 11.54 -0.64
C LYS A 144 5.37 12.06 0.45
N ILE A 145 4.64 11.15 1.08
CA ILE A 145 3.90 11.39 2.33
C ILE A 145 4.72 10.79 3.46
N SER A 146 4.99 11.56 4.52
CA SER A 146 5.84 11.07 5.62
C SER A 146 5.06 10.18 6.58
N LEU A 147 5.70 9.14 7.13
CA LEU A 147 5.10 8.30 8.17
C LEU A 147 4.70 9.10 9.41
N THR A 148 5.49 10.11 9.79
CA THR A 148 5.15 10.99 10.93
C THR A 148 3.83 11.72 10.71
N TYR A 149 3.55 12.18 9.48
CA TYR A 149 2.29 12.80 9.15
C TYR A 149 1.13 11.81 9.27
N VAL A 150 1.26 10.63 8.64
CA VAL A 150 0.25 9.57 8.71
C VAL A 150 -0.09 9.20 10.15
N LYS A 151 0.92 9.02 11.01
CA LYS A 151 0.69 8.70 12.43
C LYS A 151 0.02 9.82 13.22
N LYS A 152 0.26 11.08 12.85
CA LYS A 152 -0.27 12.24 13.56
C LYS A 152 -1.72 12.54 13.17
N HIS A 153 -2.06 12.32 11.90
CA HIS A 153 -3.33 12.75 11.31
C HIS A 153 -4.29 11.59 10.99
N GLY A 154 -3.79 10.36 10.89
CA GLY A 154 -4.60 9.20 10.57
C GLY A 154 -5.27 8.56 11.78
N SER A 155 -6.42 7.95 11.52
CA SER A 155 -7.09 7.05 12.46
C SER A 155 -6.38 5.69 12.47
N LEU A 156 -6.00 5.21 13.66
CA LEU A 156 -5.38 3.89 13.82
C LEU A 156 -6.42 2.79 13.65
N ILE A 157 -6.21 1.89 12.70
CA ILE A 157 -7.08 0.72 12.44
C ILE A 157 -6.54 -0.52 13.13
N TYR A 158 -5.22 -0.69 13.14
CA TYR A 158 -4.54 -1.86 13.69
C TYR A 158 -3.16 -1.49 14.22
N GLU A 159 -2.75 -2.14 15.32
CA GLU A 159 -1.39 -2.14 15.88
C GLU A 159 -1.06 -3.54 16.43
N ALA A 160 0.14 -4.03 16.13
CA ALA A 160 0.63 -5.37 16.50
C ALA A 160 1.28 -5.44 17.88
#